data_AF-A0AAJ5BFV3-F1
#
_entry.id   AF-A0AAJ5BFV3-F1
#
_cell.length_a   1.000
_cell.length_b   1.000
_cell.length_c   1.000
_cell.angle_alpha   90.00
_cell.angle_beta   90.00
_cell.angle_gamma   90.00
#
_symmetry.space_group_name_H-M   'P 1'
#
loop_
_entity.id
_entity.type
_entity.pdbx_description
1 polymer ?
#
loop_
_entity_poly.entity_id
_entity_poly.type
_entity_poly.pdbx_seq_one_letter_code
_entity_poly.pdbx_strand_id
1 'polypeptide(L)' 'MRKHGKSKSGMQRFWCSSCSKTFQNDYIYTSWEHQVKTMMAGFLSQGLSTDEISKKSGWPIRRVNKIILSLELDKG' A
#
# COMPACT_ATOMS: atom_id res chain seq x y z
N MET A 1 -18.49 -14.03 10.10
CA MET A 1 -18.05 -12.62 10.25
C MET A 1 -19.08 -11.73 9.59
N ARG A 2 -19.33 -10.51 10.09
CA ARG A 2 -20.32 -9.58 9.50
C ARG A 2 -19.73 -8.20 9.24
N LYS A 3 -20.25 -7.47 8.24
CA LYS A 3 -19.86 -6.08 7.98
C LYS A 3 -20.17 -5.21 9.20
N HIS A 4 -19.24 -4.36 9.59
CA HIS A 4 -19.30 -3.53 10.79
C HIS A 4 -18.82 -2.10 10.49
N GLY A 5 -19.51 -1.46 9.54
CA GLY A 5 -19.18 -0.11 9.09
C GLY A 5 -17.88 -0.01 8.28
N LYS A 6 -17.43 1.22 8.04
CA LYS A 6 -16.19 1.55 7.32
C LYS A 6 -15.25 2.35 8.22
N SER A 7 -13.93 2.30 7.99
CA SER A 7 -13.00 3.26 8.63
C SER A 7 -13.18 4.67 8.08
N LYS A 8 -12.47 5.63 8.70
CA LYS A 8 -12.30 7.00 8.18
C LYS A 8 -11.81 7.03 6.72
N SER A 9 -11.01 6.04 6.31
CA SER A 9 -10.53 5.85 4.94
C SER A 9 -11.50 5.09 4.01
N GLY A 10 -12.72 4.79 4.46
CA GLY A 10 -13.73 4.07 3.67
C GLY A 10 -13.56 2.55 3.64
N MET A 11 -12.54 1.99 4.30
CA MET A 11 -12.26 0.55 4.29
C MET A 11 -13.29 -0.24 5.10
N GLN A 12 -13.81 -1.33 4.54
CA GLN A 12 -14.77 -2.21 5.21
C GLN A 12 -14.17 -2.79 6.50
N ARG A 13 -14.89 -2.64 7.60
CA ARG A 13 -14.60 -3.31 8.88
C ARG A 13 -15.47 -4.55 9.02
N PHE A 14 -14.93 -5.58 9.64
CA PHE A 14 -15.62 -6.83 9.90
C PHE A 14 -15.65 -7.09 11.40
N TRP A 15 -16.81 -7.50 11.89
CA TRP A 15 -17.00 -7.96 13.26
C TRP A 15 -16.92 -9.49 13.29
N CYS A 16 -16.07 -10.00 14.19
CA CYS A 16 -16.05 -11.42 14.54
C CYS A 16 -16.98 -11.66 15.72
N SER A 17 -18.01 -12.49 15.53
CA SER A 17 -18.95 -12.89 16.59
C SER A 17 -18.35 -13.85 17.61
N SER A 18 -17.27 -14.56 17.27
CA SER A 18 -16.64 -15.54 18.17
C SER A 18 -15.67 -14.90 19.16
N CYS A 19 -14.94 -13.85 18.77
CA CYS A 19 -13.97 -13.17 19.63
C CYS A 19 -14.37 -11.74 20.02
N SER A 20 -15.53 -11.26 19.56
CA SER A 20 -16.06 -9.92 19.82
C SER A 20 -15.09 -8.78 19.47
N LYS A 21 -14.28 -8.97 18.41
CA LYS A 21 -13.35 -7.96 17.91
C LYS A 21 -13.74 -7.49 16.51
N THR A 22 -13.46 -6.21 16.25
CA THR A 22 -13.52 -5.63 14.90
C THR A 22 -12.13 -5.69 14.28
N PHE A 23 -12.04 -6.10 13.03
CA PHE A 23 -10.80 -6.06 12.25
C PHE A 23 -11.07 -5.53 10.85
N GLN A 24 -9.99 -5.20 10.14
CA GLN A 24 -10.01 -4.82 8.74
C GLN A 24 -9.19 -5.86 7.98
N ASN A 25 -9.67 -6.29 6.82
CA ASN A 25 -8.91 -7.21 5.98
C ASN A 25 -7.69 -6.51 5.37
N ASP A 26 -7.88 -5.25 4.98
CA ASP A 26 -6.86 -4.43 4.35
C ASP A 26 -6.45 -3.32 5.32
N TYR A 27 -5.18 -3.33 5.70
CA TYR A 27 -4.60 -2.31 6.58
C TYR A 27 -3.88 -1.28 5.71
N ILE A 28 -4.47 -0.10 5.54
CA ILE A 28 -3.80 1.02 4.86
C ILE A 28 -2.99 1.80 5.90
N TYR A 29 -1.67 1.71 5.84
CA TYR A 29 -0.78 2.69 6.49
C TYR A 29 -0.71 3.94 5.59
N THR A 30 -1.79 4.73 5.55
CA THR A 30 -2.03 5.79 4.54
C THR A 30 -0.87 6.78 4.39
N SER A 31 -0.29 7.25 5.50
CA SER A 31 0.80 8.23 5.48
C SER A 31 2.11 7.65 4.95
N TRP A 32 2.48 6.46 5.42
CA TRP A 32 3.68 5.76 4.97
C TRP A 32 3.55 5.34 3.50
N GLU A 33 2.41 4.77 3.12
CA GLU A 33 2.16 4.33 1.76
C GLU A 33 2.21 5.51 0.77
N HIS A 34 1.62 6.66 1.13
CA HIS A 34 1.71 7.86 0.31
C HIS A 34 3.15 8.34 0.14
N GLN A 35 3.93 8.46 1.23
CA GLN A 35 5.33 8.87 1.16
C GLN A 35 6.17 7.93 0.27
N VAL A 36 5.96 6.63 0.43
CA VAL A 36 6.63 5.59 -0.36
C VAL A 36 6.25 5.71 -1.84
N LYS A 37 4.97 5.89 -2.15
CA LYS A 37 4.47 6.09 -3.52
C LYS A 37 5.03 7.36 -4.16
N THR A 38 5.07 8.48 -3.42
CA THR A 38 5.66 9.74 -3.90
C THR A 38 7.15 9.60 -4.18
N MET A 39 7.92 8.99 -3.28
CA MET A 39 9.34 8.72 -3.47
C MET A 39 9.58 7.85 -4.72
N MET A 40 8.79 6.78 -4.86
CA MET A 40 8.91 5.85 -5.98
C MET A 40 8.58 6.52 -7.31
N ALA A 41 7.52 7.32 -7.37
CA ALA A 41 7.18 8.12 -8.54
C ALA A 41 8.30 9.11 -8.90
N GLY A 42 8.96 9.70 -7.90
CA GLY A 42 10.12 10.57 -8.10
C GLY A 42 11.35 9.86 -8.68
N PHE A 43 11.57 8.59 -8.34
CA PHE A 43 12.64 7.81 -8.98
C PHE A 43 12.30 7.42 -10.41
N LEU A 44 11.05 7.05 -10.67
CA LEU A 44 10.59 6.73 -12.02
C LEU A 44 10.65 7.95 -12.95
N SER A 45 10.30 9.14 -12.47
CA SER A 45 10.39 10.37 -13.28
C SER A 45 11.83 10.78 -13.61
N GLN A 46 12.79 10.36 -12.80
CA GLN A 46 14.23 10.49 -13.07
C GLN A 46 14.74 9.44 -14.09
N GLY A 47 13.89 8.50 -14.53
CA GLY A 47 14.25 7.45 -15.48
C GLY A 47 15.02 6.28 -14.88
N LEU A 48 15.04 6.14 -13.54
CA LEU A 48 15.74 5.03 -12.90
C LEU A 48 15.02 3.70 -13.18
N SER A 49 15.81 2.67 -13.45
CA SER A 49 15.35 1.29 -13.54
C SER A 49 14.99 0.71 -12.16
N THR A 50 14.22 -0.38 -12.15
CA THR A 50 13.82 -1.09 -10.92
C THR A 50 15.02 -1.58 -10.09
N ASP A 51 16.12 -1.96 -10.74
CA ASP A 51 17.36 -2.39 -10.08
C ASP A 51 18.07 -1.20 -9.41
N GLU A 52 18.18 -0.07 -10.09
CA GLU A 52 18.76 1.16 -9.51
C GLU A 52 17.94 1.67 -8.34
N ILE A 53 16.61 1.62 -8.45
CA ILE A 53 15.70 1.96 -7.36
C ILE A 53 15.90 1.01 -6.18
N SER A 54 16.03 -0.29 -6.42
CA SER A 54 16.28 -1.29 -5.37
C SER A 54 17.55 -0.96 -4.60
N LYS A 55 18.65 -0.68 -5.31
CA LYS A 55 19.93 -0.27 -4.72
C LYS A 55 19.84 1.04 -3.94
N LYS A 56 19.17 2.05 -4.51
CA LYS A 56 19.08 3.40 -3.93
C LYS A 56 18.16 3.47 -2.72
N SER A 57 17.05 2.73 -2.73
CA SER A 57 16.10 2.65 -1.61
C SER A 57 16.51 1.65 -0.52
N GLY A 58 17.42 0.73 -0.83
CA GLY A 58 17.77 -0.40 0.03
C GLY A 58 16.65 -1.46 0.12
N TRP A 59 15.65 -1.40 -0.76
CA TRP A 59 14.54 -2.35 -0.74
C TRP A 59 14.74 -3.50 -1.71
N PRO A 60 14.26 -4.72 -1.37
CA PRO A 60 14.27 -5.84 -2.30
C PRO A 60 13.49 -5.52 -3.57
N ILE A 61 13.99 -5.96 -4.72
CA ILE A 61 13.37 -5.71 -6.03
C ILE A 61 11.90 -6.15 -6.10
N ARG A 62 11.53 -7.24 -5.40
CA ARG A 62 10.14 -7.70 -5.28
C ARG A 62 9.22 -6.64 -4.65
N ARG A 63 9.72 -5.93 -3.62
CA ARG A 63 8.97 -4.87 -2.95
C ARG A 63 8.84 -3.64 -3.85
N VAL A 64 9.92 -3.28 -4.56
CA VAL A 64 9.91 -2.19 -5.55
C VAL A 64 8.86 -2.46 -6.63
N ASN A 65 8.88 -3.65 -7.24
CA ASN A 65 7.91 -4.05 -8.27
C ASN A 65 6.47 -4.00 -7.76
N LYS A 66 6.21 -4.47 -6.54
CA LYS A 66 4.87 -4.42 -5.95
C LYS A 66 4.36 -2.97 -5.80
N ILE A 67 5.22 -2.04 -5.41
CA ILE A 67 4.86 -0.63 -5.24
C ILE A 67 4.62 0.03 -6.61
N ILE A 68 5.46 -0.25 -7.60
CA ILE A 68 5.28 0.26 -8.97
C ILE A 68 3.94 -0.21 -9.54
N LEU A 69 3.62 -1.51 -9.42
CA LEU A 69 2.32 -2.05 -9.82
C LEU A 69 1.16 -1.33 -9.11
N SER A 70 1.29 -1.05 -7.81
CA SER A 70 0.25 -0.30 -7.09
C SER A 70 0.07 1.14 -7.60
N LEU A 71 1.15 1.79 -8.05
CA LEU A 71 1.10 3.14 -8.64
C LEU A 71 0.42 3.14 -10.02
N GLU A 72 0.57 2.07 -10.80
CA GLU A 72 -0.09 1.92 -12.10
C GLU A 72 -1.60 1.67 -11.93
N LEU A 73 -1.97 0.86 -10.94
CA LEU A 73 -3.38 0.59 -10.61
C LEU A 73 -4.12 1.81 -10.07
N ASP A 74 -3.43 2.72 -9.35
CA ASP A 74 -4.03 3.96 -8.85
C ASP A 74 -4.32 5.00 -9.96
N LYS A 75 -3.82 4.80 -11.19
CA LYS A 75 -4.05 5.69 -12.34
C LYS A 75 -5.30 5.34 -13.16
N GLY A 76 -5.93 4.19 -12.89
CA GLY A 76 -7.16 3.72 -13.56
C GLY A 76 -8.40 3.99 -12.72
#